data_AF-A0A9R0RLP0-F1
#
_entry.id   AF-A0A9R0RLP0-F1
#
_cell.length_a   1.000
_cell.length_b   1.000
_cell.length_c   1.000
_cell.angle_alpha   90.00
_cell.angle_beta   90.00
_cell.angle_gamma   90.00
#
_symmetry.space_group_name_H-M   'P 1'
#
loop_
_entity.id
_entity.type
_entity.pdbx_description
1 polymer ?
#
loop_
_entity_poly.entity_id
_entity_poly.type
_entity_poly.pdbx_seq_one_letter_code
_entity_poly.pdbx_strand_id
1 'polypeptide(L)'
;MVRSQPGALKYKSKLGFEGLPNQAWTTASVKDVLKQLGDELIEILPPASRRELEVMAWLRDPSFVGKVVTVEIPESKLTNKPRVHG
;
A
#
# COMPACT_ATOMS: atom_id res chain seq x y z
N MET A 1 6.85 -6.47 -20.32
CA MET A 1 6.51 -7.46 -19.26
C MET A 1 7.80 -7.89 -18.58
N VAL A 2 8.16 -7.27 -17.45
CA VAL A 2 9.30 -7.72 -16.64
C VAL A 2 8.82 -8.90 -15.79
N ARG A 3 9.34 -10.09 -16.07
CA ARG A 3 9.18 -11.25 -15.20
C ARG A 3 10.02 -11.04 -13.94
N SER A 4 9.38 -10.99 -12.79
CA SER A 4 10.05 -10.98 -11.49
C SER A 4 10.73 -12.33 -11.26
N GLN A 5 12.07 -12.33 -11.25
CA GLN A 5 12.84 -13.51 -10.85
C GLN A 5 12.79 -13.69 -9.33
N PRO A 6 12.51 -14.91 -8.82
CA PRO A 6 12.56 -15.22 -7.41
C PRO A 6 14.02 -15.11 -6.92
N GLY A 7 14.31 -14.10 -6.09
CA GLY A 7 15.67 -13.73 -5.66
C GLY A 7 16.01 -12.24 -5.86
N ALA A 8 15.10 -11.46 -6.44
CA ALA A 8 15.37 -10.07 -6.83
C ALA A 8 15.12 -9.02 -5.74
N LEU A 9 14.43 -9.34 -4.64
CA LEU A 9 14.13 -8.37 -3.58
C LEU A 9 15.25 -8.36 -2.54
N LYS A 10 16.18 -7.41 -2.65
CA LYS A 10 17.42 -7.36 -1.84
C LYS A 10 17.39 -6.32 -0.74
N TYR A 11 16.47 -5.37 -0.81
CA TYR A 11 16.50 -4.20 0.05
C TYR A 11 15.28 -4.18 0.97
N LYS A 12 15.50 -4.32 2.28
CA LYS A 12 14.47 -4.05 3.27
C LYS A 12 14.36 -2.53 3.42
N SER A 13 13.26 -1.94 2.95
CA SER A 13 13.07 -0.49 2.97
C SER A 13 11.78 -0.10 3.68
N LYS A 14 11.80 1.07 4.32
CA LYS A 14 10.62 1.73 4.85
C LYS A 14 10.06 2.65 3.76
N LEU A 15 8.79 2.49 3.42
CA LEU A 15 8.09 3.32 2.44
C LEU A 15 6.99 4.11 3.15
N GLY A 16 6.92 5.40 2.85
CA GLY A 16 5.83 6.29 3.24
C GLY A 16 4.93 6.56 2.05
N PHE A 17 3.63 6.31 2.20
CA PHE A 17 2.62 6.72 1.23
C PHE A 17 1.84 7.91 1.81
N GLU A 18 1.93 9.04 1.13
CA GLU A 18 1.26 10.28 1.50
C GLU A 18 0.06 10.56 0.58
N GLY A 19 -0.86 11.41 1.03
CA GLY A 19 -1.96 11.95 0.21
C GLY A 19 -3.31 11.29 0.43
N LEU A 20 -3.36 10.13 1.09
CA LEU A 20 -4.60 9.42 1.40
C LEU A 20 -4.74 9.22 2.91
N PRO A 21 -5.96 9.37 3.47
CA PRO A 21 -6.17 9.15 4.89
C PRO A 21 -5.93 7.69 5.25
N ASN A 22 -5.45 7.43 6.47
CA ASN A 22 -5.14 6.08 6.95
C ASN A 22 -6.30 5.06 6.78
N GLN A 23 -7.55 5.52 6.89
CA GLN A 23 -8.77 4.72 6.75
C GLN A 23 -9.03 4.25 5.31
N ALA A 24 -8.43 4.90 4.31
CA ALA A 24 -8.55 4.50 2.92
C ALA A 24 -7.64 3.31 2.56
N TRP A 25 -6.66 3.00 3.40
CA TRP A 25 -5.72 1.92 3.17
C TRP A 25 -6.20 0.61 3.79
N THR A 26 -6.35 -0.42 2.96
CA THR A 26 -6.50 -1.80 3.42
C THR A 26 -5.21 -2.57 3.17
N THR A 27 -4.94 -3.61 3.97
CA THR A 27 -3.78 -4.49 3.73
C THR A 27 -3.78 -5.07 2.31
N ALA A 28 -4.96 -5.31 1.72
CA ALA A 28 -5.08 -5.77 0.34
C ALA A 28 -4.65 -4.70 -0.66
N SER A 29 -5.11 -3.45 -0.50
CA SER A 29 -4.71 -2.32 -1.34
C SER A 29 -3.20 -2.08 -1.29
N VAL A 30 -2.60 -2.13 -0.10
CA VAL A 30 -1.15 -1.97 0.09
C VAL A 30 -0.36 -3.07 -0.62
N LYS A 31 -0.81 -4.32 -0.52
CA LYS A 31 -0.18 -5.44 -1.24
C LYS A 31 -0.29 -5.28 -2.75
N ASP A 32 -1.41 -4.78 -3.26
CA ASP A 32 -1.59 -4.55 -4.68
C ASP A 32 -0.63 -3.47 -5.20
N VAL A 33 -0.52 -2.36 -4.48
CA VAL A 33 0.43 -1.28 -4.78
C VAL A 33 1.87 -1.79 -4.81
N LEU A 34 2.30 -2.51 -3.78
CA LEU A 34 3.65 -3.08 -3.74
C LEU A 34 3.90 -4.09 -4.86
N LYS A 35 2.90 -4.91 -5.20
CA LYS A 35 2.99 -5.83 -6.32
C LYS A 35 3.15 -5.12 -7.67
N GLN A 36 2.51 -3.97 -7.87
CA GLN A 36 2.70 -3.13 -9.06
C GLN A 36 4.12 -2.55 -9.13
N LEU A 37 4.72 -2.23 -7.98
CA LEU A 37 6.12 -1.81 -7.87
C LEU A 37 7.10 -3.00 -8.02
N GLY A 38 6.59 -4.23 -8.01
CA GLY A 38 7.39 -5.45 -8.09
C GLY A 38 8.02 -5.85 -6.77
N ASP A 39 7.48 -5.35 -5.66
CA ASP A 39 7.97 -5.45 -4.28
C ASP A 39 7.03 -6.29 -3.40
N GLU A 40 7.47 -6.66 -2.20
CA GLU A 40 6.73 -7.53 -1.28
C GLU A 40 6.53 -6.89 0.10
N LEU A 41 5.29 -6.87 0.59
CA LEU A 41 4.95 -6.35 1.91
C LEU A 41 5.49 -7.25 3.02
N ILE A 42 6.21 -6.66 3.98
CA ILE A 42 6.59 -7.32 5.23
C ILE A 42 5.56 -7.00 6.31
N GLU A 43 5.36 -5.71 6.58
CA GLU A 43 4.47 -5.24 7.63
C GLU A 43 3.97 -3.81 7.35
N ILE A 44 2.79 -3.50 7.89
CA ILE A 44 2.27 -2.13 7.93
C ILE A 44 2.60 -1.59 9.32
N LEU A 45 3.31 -0.47 9.35
CA LEU A 45 3.73 0.18 10.57
C LEU A 45 2.61 1.04 11.14
N PRO A 46 2.57 1.27 12.47
CA PRO A 46 1.62 2.19 13.06
C PRO A 46 1.80 3.58 12.44
N PRO A 47 0.70 4.22 11.97
CA PRO A 47 0.80 5.49 11.26
C PRO A 47 1.31 6.58 12.19
N ALA A 48 2.41 7.23 11.81
CA ALA A 48 2.92 8.41 12.51
C ALA A 48 1.96 9.62 12.37
N SER A 49 1.18 9.66 11.29
CA SER A 49 0.22 10.72 10.98
C SER A 49 -1.06 10.18 10.34
N ARG A 50 -2.20 10.87 10.50
CA ARG A 50 -3.51 10.42 9.95
C ARG A 50 -3.55 10.40 8.42
N ARG A 51 -2.58 11.02 7.74
CA ARG A 51 -2.52 11.17 6.28
C ARG A 51 -1.35 10.41 5.64
N GLU A 52 -0.64 9.62 6.45
CA GLU A 52 0.54 8.90 6.02
C GLU A 52 0.38 7.43 6.39
N LEU A 53 0.71 6.56 5.44
CA LEU A 53 0.85 5.13 5.68
C LEU A 53 2.31 4.77 5.59
N GLU A 54 2.85 4.15 6.63
CA GLU A 54 4.21 3.63 6.62
C GLU A 54 4.19 2.11 6.53
N VAL A 55 5.02 1.55 5.65
CA VAL A 55 5.15 0.10 5.50
C VAL A 55 6.62 -0.29 5.45
N MET A 56 6.92 -1.51 5.88
CA MET A 56 8.18 -2.16 5.51
C MET A 56 7.92 -3.11 4.35
N ALA A 57 8.75 -3.02 3.34
CA ALA A 57 8.69 -3.87 2.17
C ALA A 57 10.08 -4.36 1.77
N TRP A 58 10.11 -5.50 1.09
CA TRP A 58 11.25 -5.97 0.34
C TRP A 58 11.20 -5.38 -1.06
N LEU A 59 12.22 -4.62 -1.41
CA LEU A 59 12.33 -3.94 -2.69
C LEU A 59 13.40 -4.55 -3.57
N ARG A 60 13.15 -4.51 -4.89
CA ARG A 60 14.18 -4.86 -5.88
C ARG A 60 15.22 -3.78 -6.03
N ASP A 61 14.79 -2.54 -6.19
CA ASP A 61 15.66 -1.37 -6.31
C ASP A 61 14.94 -0.14 -5.73
N PRO A 62 15.35 0.36 -4.56
CA PRO A 62 14.71 1.53 -3.94
C PRO A 62 14.86 2.80 -4.79
N SER A 63 15.84 2.87 -5.69
CA SER A 63 16.06 4.02 -6.58
C SER A 63 15.01 4.12 -7.68
N PHE A 64 14.31 3.01 -7.98
CA PHE A 64 13.31 2.93 -9.03
C PHE A 64 11.87 3.08 -8.52
N VAL A 65 11.69 3.22 -7.21
CA VAL A 65 10.38 3.50 -6.63
C VAL A 65 9.93 4.88 -7.12
N GLY A 66 8.89 4.89 -7.95
CA GLY A 66 8.33 6.14 -8.48
C GLY A 66 7.90 7.06 -7.34
N LYS A 67 8.26 8.35 -7.45
CA LYS A 67 7.87 9.38 -6.46
C LYS A 67 6.35 9.61 -6.39
N VAL A 68 5.63 9.21 -7.42
CA VAL A 68 4.17 9.30 -7.51
C VAL A 68 3.65 7.94 -7.95
N VAL A 69 2.74 7.37 -7.17
CA VAL A 69 2.06 6.12 -7.48
C VAL A 69 0.57 6.44 -7.58
N THR A 70 -0.04 6.09 -8.72
CA THR A 70 -1.50 6.17 -8.87
C THR A 70 -2.08 4.90 -8.29
N VAL A 71 -2.94 5.04 -7.29
CA VAL A 71 -3.59 3.90 -6.63
C VAL A 71 -5.09 4.01 -6.83
N GLU A 72 -5.68 2.96 -7.39
CA GLU A 72 -7.13 2.83 -7.41
C GLU A 72 -7.57 2.25 -6.06
N ILE A 73 -8.15 3.10 -5.20
CA ILE A 73 -8.75 2.61 -3.96
C ILE A 73 -10.16 2.15 -4.31
N PRO A 74 -10.47 0.85 -4.20
CA PRO A 74 -11.84 0.41 -4.33
C PRO A 74 -12.64 1.06 -3.20
N GLU A 75 -13.74 1.73 -3.53
CA GLU A 75 -14.65 2.25 -2.52
C GLU A 75 -15.03 1.09 -1.60
N SER A 76 -14.69 1.22 -0.31
CA SER A 76 -15.24 0.34 0.72
C SER A 76 -16.74 0.41 0.56
N LYS A 77 -17.37 -0.73 0.28
CA LYS A 77 -18.83 -0.86 0.36
C LYS A 77 -19.19 -0.57 1.81
N LEU A 78 -19.39 0.70 2.15
CA LEU A 78 -20.09 1.07 3.36
C LEU A 78 -21.43 0.36 3.22
N THR A 79 -21.59 -0.74 3.95
CA THR A 79 -22.91 -1.30 4.17
C THR A 79 -23.62 -0.26 5.02
N ASN A 80 -24.16 0.76 4.34
CA ASN A 80 -25.25 1.55 4.85
C ASN A 80 -26.41 0.57 4.95
N LYS A 81 -26.41 -0.25 6.01
CA LYS A 81 -27.67 -0.79 6.51
C LYS A 81 -28.52 0.44 6.80
N PRO A 82 -29.67 0.62 6.13
CA PRO A 82 -30.55 1.71 6.52
C PRO A 82 -30.83 1.51 8.01
N ARG A 83 -30.50 2.52 8.81
CA ARG A 83 -31.03 2.60 10.18
C ARG A 83 -32.53 2.73 10.00
N VAL A 84 -33.22 1.61 10.15
CA VAL A 84 -34.67 1.59 10.38
C VAL A 84 -34.89 2.42 11.65
N HIS A 85 -35.35 3.65 11.44
CA HIS A 85 -35.97 4.45 12.48
C HIS A 85 -37.45 4.05 12.53
N GLY A 86 -37.93 3.72 13.72
CA GLY A 86 -39.36 3.64 14.05
C GLY A 86 -39.94 2.25 13.95
#